data_AF-N6TP55-F1
#
_entry.id   AF-N6TP55-F1
#
_cell.length_a   1.000
_cell.length_b   1.000
_cell.length_c   1.000
_cell.angle_alpha   90.00
_cell.angle_beta   90.00
_cell.angle_gamma   90.00
#
_symmetry.space_group_name_H-M   'P 1'
#
loop_
_entity.id
_entity.type
_entity.pdbx_description
1 polymer ?
#
loop_
_entity_poly.entity_id
_entity_poly.type
_entity_poly.pdbx_seq_one_letter_code
_entity_poly.pdbx_strand_id
1 'polypeptide(L)'
;MNFGLPTQLAYAKNNISGTPELKKSSEFRILYNVIQSQLGDEDPRVTYVTQLTKEFVLYLAEIVRSFRKDSAPRFYLSKPMPPQTCEANELTRTSFNSNSSRDTKPHDPTNWYPINVCRNAVREAAKTDFVLVSDIELMPSKGLASQFIDMTESYKCEAPNCKKRIFVVPVFEVDSKEDLPRNKRQLVNLMRDHKAVYFHQLTCVHCQKFPGLDQWKESEPGDIIKVSVRCPLAHGLMYEMCLNGYTVVLLDGAFLVHWPGIKTAKRKDEPWRVPYVKKNQDVYNEMLEKIHRKYSKNPKCGEQKPS
;
A
#
# COMPACT_ATOMS: atom_id res chain seq x y z
N MET A 1 9.13 -1.74 -23.89
CA MET A 1 8.19 -2.79 -24.35
C MET A 1 6.84 -2.52 -23.68
N ASN A 2 5.72 -2.52 -24.42
CA ASN A 2 4.40 -2.15 -23.90
C ASN A 2 3.63 -3.34 -23.24
N PHE A 3 4.30 -4.43 -22.87
CA PHE A 3 3.74 -5.60 -22.16
C PHE A 3 2.34 -6.09 -22.60
N GLY A 4 1.92 -5.85 -23.86
CA GLY A 4 0.59 -6.19 -24.36
C GLY A 4 -0.57 -5.35 -23.80
N LEU A 5 -0.31 -4.19 -23.18
CA LEU A 5 -1.35 -3.35 -22.59
C LEU A 5 -2.11 -2.52 -23.64
N PRO A 6 -3.43 -2.30 -23.45
CA PRO A 6 -4.21 -1.46 -24.34
C PRO A 6 -3.65 -0.04 -24.31
N THR A 7 -3.46 0.54 -25.49
CA THR A 7 -2.95 1.91 -25.65
C THR A 7 -3.94 2.97 -25.16
N GLN A 8 -5.18 2.57 -24.87
CA GLN A 8 -6.26 3.45 -24.40
C GLN A 8 -7.09 2.72 -23.34
N LEU A 9 -7.35 3.40 -22.21
CA LEU A 9 -8.33 2.99 -21.21
C LEU A 9 -9.66 3.71 -21.51
N ALA A 10 -10.69 2.95 -21.85
CA ALA A 10 -12.02 3.50 -22.11
C ALA A 10 -12.83 3.60 -20.81
N TYR A 11 -13.39 4.77 -20.52
CA TYR A 11 -14.30 4.99 -19.39
C TYR A 11 -15.40 5.99 -19.76
N ALA A 12 -16.51 5.96 -19.02
CA ALA A 12 -17.65 6.85 -19.20
C ALA A 12 -17.73 7.90 -18.09
N LYS A 13 -18.46 9.01 -18.33
CA LYS A 13 -18.57 10.14 -17.39
C LYS A 13 -19.20 9.75 -16.05
N ASN A 14 -20.07 8.73 -16.05
CA ASN A 14 -20.65 8.15 -14.84
C ASN A 14 -19.64 7.32 -14.01
N ASN A 15 -18.50 6.93 -14.57
CA ASN A 15 -17.43 6.29 -13.80
C ASN A 15 -16.62 7.30 -12.98
N ILE A 16 -16.79 8.60 -13.24
CA ILE A 16 -16.11 9.68 -12.53
C ILE A 16 -17.03 10.19 -11.41
N SER A 17 -16.57 10.16 -10.17
CA SER A 17 -17.20 10.88 -9.07
C SER A 17 -16.18 11.69 -8.28
N GLY A 18 -16.67 12.59 -7.43
CA GLY A 18 -15.79 13.18 -6.42
C GLY A 18 -15.49 12.20 -5.29
N THR A 19 -14.66 12.65 -4.36
CA THR A 19 -14.16 11.81 -3.26
C THR A 19 -15.30 11.43 -2.31
N PRO A 20 -15.23 10.30 -1.58
CA PRO A 20 -16.31 9.88 -0.70
C PRO A 20 -16.67 10.93 0.37
N GLU A 21 -15.64 11.62 0.89
CA GLU A 21 -15.77 12.58 1.98
C GLU A 21 -16.44 13.88 1.52
N LEU A 22 -16.17 14.33 0.28
CA LEU A 22 -16.60 15.63 -0.22
C LEU A 22 -17.58 15.54 -1.40
N LYS A 23 -17.82 14.35 -1.95
CA LYS A 23 -18.69 14.10 -3.11
C LYS A 23 -18.46 15.16 -4.19
N LYS A 24 -19.50 15.86 -4.63
CA LYS A 24 -19.43 16.86 -5.70
C LYS A 24 -18.57 18.09 -5.34
N SER A 25 -18.40 18.42 -4.06
CA SER A 25 -17.58 19.56 -3.61
C SER A 25 -16.08 19.26 -3.55
N SER A 26 -15.69 18.00 -3.80
CA SER A 26 -14.27 17.64 -3.88
C SER A 26 -13.59 18.38 -5.03
N GLU A 27 -12.37 18.86 -4.84
CA GLU A 27 -11.50 19.36 -5.93
C GLU A 27 -10.91 18.19 -6.74
N PHE A 28 -10.99 16.97 -6.20
CA PHE A 28 -10.48 15.77 -6.83
C PHE A 28 -11.60 14.97 -7.52
N ARG A 29 -11.22 14.27 -8.58
CA ARG A 29 -12.10 13.34 -9.28
C ARG A 29 -11.46 11.95 -9.27
N ILE A 30 -12.24 10.96 -8.88
CA ILE A 30 -11.86 9.56 -8.83
C ILE A 30 -12.61 8.83 -9.93
N LEU A 31 -11.86 8.10 -10.75
CA LEU A 31 -12.41 7.16 -11.71
C LEU A 31 -12.52 5.78 -11.05
N TYR A 32 -13.75 5.33 -10.82
CA TYR A 32 -14.05 4.07 -10.16
C TYR A 32 -14.12 2.92 -11.17
N ASN A 33 -13.68 1.74 -10.74
CA ASN A 33 -13.88 0.47 -11.45
C ASN A 33 -13.35 0.49 -12.88
N VAL A 34 -12.18 1.10 -13.09
CA VAL A 34 -11.52 1.20 -14.40
C VAL A 34 -11.28 -0.18 -15.02
N ILE A 35 -10.81 -1.10 -14.18
CA ILE A 35 -10.71 -2.52 -14.49
C ILE A 35 -11.33 -3.24 -13.30
N GLN A 36 -12.36 -4.04 -13.59
CA GLN A 36 -13.04 -4.86 -12.62
C GLN A 36 -12.90 -6.32 -13.05
N SER A 37 -12.36 -7.13 -12.16
CA SER A 37 -12.41 -8.58 -12.26
C SER A 37 -13.72 -9.08 -11.67
N GLN A 38 -14.27 -10.14 -12.26
CA GLN A 38 -15.40 -10.86 -11.69
C GLN A 38 -14.84 -11.86 -10.67
N LEU A 39 -15.39 -11.85 -9.46
CA LEU A 39 -15.10 -12.86 -8.44
C LEU A 39 -15.81 -14.16 -8.85
N GLY A 40 -15.05 -15.25 -9.00
CA GLY A 40 -15.58 -16.61 -8.99
C GLY A 40 -15.75 -17.13 -7.56
N ASP A 41 -16.50 -18.21 -7.38
CA ASP A 41 -16.77 -18.80 -6.06
C ASP A 41 -15.51 -19.38 -5.39
N GLU A 42 -14.50 -19.77 -6.19
CA GLU A 42 -13.20 -20.29 -5.75
C GLU A 42 -12.17 -19.18 -5.47
N ASP A 43 -12.48 -17.91 -5.80
CA ASP A 43 -11.52 -16.83 -5.60
C ASP A 43 -11.40 -16.48 -4.11
N PRO A 44 -10.18 -16.29 -3.58
CA PRO A 44 -10.00 -15.84 -2.21
C PRO A 44 -10.63 -14.46 -2.02
N ARG A 45 -11.34 -14.29 -0.89
CA ARG A 45 -12.13 -13.10 -0.56
C ARG A 45 -11.27 -11.91 -0.12
N VAL A 46 -10.31 -11.53 -0.95
CA VAL A 46 -9.39 -10.41 -0.75
C VAL A 46 -9.53 -9.43 -1.92
N THR A 47 -9.84 -8.16 -1.64
CA THR A 47 -9.77 -7.10 -2.64
C THR A 47 -8.38 -6.50 -2.62
N TYR A 48 -7.63 -6.64 -3.72
CA TYR A 48 -6.39 -5.88 -3.92
C TYR A 48 -6.72 -4.46 -4.38
N VAL A 49 -6.12 -3.49 -3.72
CA VAL A 49 -6.38 -2.07 -3.90
C VAL A 49 -5.07 -1.37 -4.17
N THR A 50 -5.01 -0.65 -5.27
CA THR A 50 -3.88 0.19 -5.59
C THR A 50 -4.32 1.48 -6.26
N GLN A 51 -3.52 2.52 -6.07
CA GLN A 51 -3.67 3.79 -6.75
C GLN A 51 -2.56 3.93 -7.80
N LEU A 52 -2.91 4.39 -8.99
CA LEU A 52 -1.95 4.56 -10.08
C LEU A 52 -2.01 5.97 -10.67
N THR A 53 -0.84 6.46 -11.08
CA THR A 53 -0.70 7.58 -12.02
C THR A 53 -0.47 7.02 -13.42
N LYS A 54 -0.51 7.88 -14.45
CA LYS A 54 -0.35 7.48 -15.86
C LYS A 54 0.97 6.74 -16.11
N GLU A 55 2.01 7.09 -15.36
CA GLU A 55 3.37 6.58 -15.49
C GLU A 55 3.49 5.11 -15.06
N PHE A 56 2.65 4.67 -14.12
CA PHE A 56 2.71 3.33 -13.55
C PHE A 56 1.65 2.36 -14.08
N VAL A 57 0.94 2.73 -15.15
CA VAL A 57 -0.06 1.86 -15.78
C VAL A 57 0.55 0.52 -16.23
N LEU A 58 1.85 0.45 -16.56
CA LEU A 58 2.49 -0.80 -16.96
C LEU A 58 2.63 -1.81 -15.81
N TYR A 59 2.80 -1.34 -14.57
CA TYR A 59 2.92 -2.19 -13.39
C TYR A 59 1.62 -2.97 -13.13
N LEU A 60 0.50 -2.42 -13.60
CA LEU A 60 -0.81 -3.04 -13.53
C LEU A 60 -0.85 -4.43 -14.18
N ALA A 61 -0.25 -4.59 -15.37
CA ALA A 61 -0.24 -5.86 -16.07
C ALA A 61 0.43 -6.96 -15.22
N GLU A 62 1.55 -6.63 -14.58
CA GLU A 62 2.31 -7.60 -13.80
C GLU A 62 1.64 -7.92 -12.46
N ILE A 63 1.01 -6.92 -11.82
CA ILE A 63 0.18 -7.13 -10.63
C ILE A 63 -1.00 -8.05 -10.97
N VAL A 64 -1.75 -7.74 -12.05
CA VAL A 64 -2.86 -8.57 -12.50
C VAL A 64 -2.38 -9.97 -12.85
N ARG A 65 -1.23 -10.12 -13.51
CA ARG A 65 -0.66 -11.44 -13.85
C ARG A 65 -0.29 -12.25 -12.60
N SER A 66 0.25 -11.58 -11.58
CA SER A 66 0.63 -12.21 -10.31
C SER A 66 -0.59 -12.58 -9.46
N PHE A 67 -1.70 -11.83 -9.57
CA PHE A 67 -2.96 -12.09 -8.88
C PHE A 67 -3.99 -12.86 -9.72
N ARG A 68 -3.70 -13.21 -10.98
CA ARG A 68 -4.65 -13.80 -11.95
C ARG A 68 -5.26 -15.14 -11.52
N LYS A 69 -4.80 -15.72 -10.41
CA LYS A 69 -5.31 -16.95 -9.80
C LYS A 69 -5.70 -16.81 -8.33
N ASP A 70 -5.53 -15.62 -7.74
CA ASP A 70 -5.56 -15.45 -6.27
C ASP A 70 -6.36 -14.20 -5.83
N SER A 71 -7.06 -13.44 -6.68
CA SER A 71 -8.07 -12.44 -6.26
C SER A 71 -8.58 -11.63 -7.44
N ALA A 72 -9.69 -10.93 -7.20
CA ALA A 72 -10.20 -9.88 -8.07
C ALA A 72 -9.63 -8.50 -7.67
N PRO A 73 -8.55 -8.00 -8.31
CA PRO A 73 -8.02 -6.68 -8.00
C PRO A 73 -8.94 -5.57 -8.52
N ARG A 74 -9.12 -4.50 -7.71
CA ARG A 74 -9.82 -3.27 -8.09
C ARG A 74 -8.84 -2.13 -8.30
N PHE A 75 -9.06 -1.37 -9.37
CA PHE A 75 -8.15 -0.31 -9.78
C PHE A 75 -8.82 1.05 -9.84
N TYR A 76 -8.08 2.05 -9.35
CA TYR A 76 -8.52 3.43 -9.26
C TYR A 76 -7.50 4.33 -9.92
N LEU A 77 -8.00 5.13 -10.84
CA LEU A 77 -7.27 6.24 -11.42
C LEU A 77 -7.79 7.52 -10.79
N SER A 78 -6.93 8.21 -10.06
CA SER A 78 -7.21 9.57 -9.62
C SER A 78 -6.51 10.55 -10.55
N LYS A 79 -7.26 11.55 -11.01
CA LYS A 79 -6.71 12.68 -11.74
C LYS A 79 -6.96 13.93 -10.91
N PRO A 80 -5.92 14.64 -10.44
CA PRO A 80 -6.11 16.00 -9.94
C PRO A 80 -6.63 16.86 -11.10
N MET A 81 -7.75 17.52 -10.89
CA MET A 81 -8.27 18.47 -11.87
C MET A 81 -7.45 19.75 -11.71
N PRO A 82 -6.89 20.33 -12.79
CA PRO A 82 -6.36 21.69 -12.69
C PRO A 82 -7.51 22.63 -12.31
N PRO A 83 -7.25 23.70 -11.54
CA PRO A 83 -8.28 24.65 -11.14
C PRO A 83 -8.70 25.46 -12.36
N GLN A 84 -9.65 24.96 -13.15
CA GLN A 84 -10.34 25.74 -14.19
C GLN A 84 -11.77 25.22 -14.41
N THR A 85 -12.69 26.07 -13.93
CA THR A 85 -14.04 26.36 -14.42
C THR A 85 -14.88 25.20 -14.94
N CYS A 86 -15.94 24.91 -14.17
CA CYS A 86 -17.13 24.20 -14.60
C CYS A 86 -17.76 24.88 -15.83
N GLU A 87 -17.38 24.47 -17.04
CA GLU A 87 -18.30 24.55 -18.18
C GLU A 87 -18.57 23.14 -18.69
N ALA A 88 -19.81 22.73 -18.42
CA ALA A 88 -20.38 21.50 -18.90
C ALA A 88 -20.79 21.69 -20.36
N ASN A 89 -19.85 21.53 -21.30
CA ASN A 89 -20.15 21.22 -22.69
C ASN A 89 -18.87 20.78 -23.41
N GLU A 90 -18.61 19.47 -23.40
CA GLU A 90 -18.19 18.74 -24.60
C GLU A 90 -18.21 17.24 -24.31
N LEU A 91 -19.15 16.57 -24.97
CA LEU A 91 -19.20 15.13 -25.11
C LEU A 91 -18.07 14.70 -26.04
N THR A 92 -16.91 14.36 -25.51
CA THR A 92 -15.93 13.57 -26.27
C THR A 92 -15.27 12.52 -25.40
N ARG A 93 -15.23 11.31 -25.98
CA ARG A 93 -14.55 10.11 -25.51
C ARG A 93 -13.08 10.44 -25.24
N THR A 94 -12.75 10.82 -24.01
CA THR A 94 -11.41 11.27 -23.66
C THR A 94 -10.50 10.06 -23.53
N SER A 95 -9.67 9.87 -24.55
CA SER A 95 -8.62 8.85 -24.60
C SER A 95 -7.38 9.40 -23.90
N PHE A 96 -6.80 8.66 -22.95
CA PHE A 96 -5.49 9.02 -22.42
C PHE A 96 -4.44 8.76 -23.51
N ASN A 97 -4.05 9.81 -24.24
CA ASN A 97 -2.98 9.71 -25.23
C ASN A 97 -1.63 9.63 -24.50
N SER A 98 -0.85 8.57 -24.76
CA SER A 98 0.48 8.36 -24.16
C SER A 98 1.50 9.44 -24.56
N ASN A 99 1.20 10.26 -25.57
CA ASN A 99 2.08 11.30 -26.09
C ASN A 99 1.86 12.71 -25.51
N SER A 100 1.31 12.84 -24.29
CA SER A 100 1.39 14.15 -23.62
C SER A 100 2.87 14.43 -23.34
N SER A 101 3.37 15.55 -23.83
CA SER A 101 4.71 16.07 -23.57
C SER A 101 5.06 15.96 -22.09
N ARG A 102 6.36 15.85 -21.82
CA ARG A 102 6.98 15.82 -20.48
C ARG A 102 6.84 17.17 -19.75
N ASP A 103 5.66 17.77 -19.78
CA ASP A 103 5.36 19.09 -19.20
C ASP A 103 4.61 18.98 -17.87
N THR A 104 4.97 18.00 -17.03
CA THR A 104 4.75 18.13 -15.59
C THR A 104 6.02 18.69 -15.00
N LYS A 105 6.07 20.02 -14.80
CA LYS A 105 7.06 20.59 -13.88
C LYS A 105 6.88 19.83 -12.54
N PRO A 106 7.90 19.14 -12.00
CA PRO A 106 7.75 18.25 -10.85
C PRO A 106 7.31 18.95 -9.55
N HIS A 107 7.20 20.28 -9.55
CA HIS A 107 6.91 21.10 -8.38
C HIS A 107 5.84 22.16 -8.65
N ASP A 108 4.76 21.82 -9.36
CA ASP A 108 3.58 22.67 -9.32
C ASP A 108 2.90 22.52 -7.93
N PRO A 109 2.92 23.55 -7.07
CA PRO A 109 2.30 23.52 -5.75
C PRO A 109 0.76 23.51 -5.83
N THR A 110 0.15 23.41 -7.01
CA THR A 110 -1.29 23.17 -7.17
C THR A 110 -1.63 21.73 -7.53
N ASN A 111 -0.62 20.89 -7.84
CA ASN A 111 -0.82 19.52 -8.29
C ASN A 111 -0.51 18.49 -7.19
N TRP A 112 -1.33 18.48 -6.12
CA TRP A 112 -1.14 17.59 -4.98
C TRP A 112 -1.90 16.28 -5.22
N TYR A 113 -1.22 15.15 -5.11
CA TYR A 113 -1.86 13.84 -5.30
C TYR A 113 -2.54 13.38 -4.00
N PRO A 114 -3.88 13.23 -3.96
CA PRO A 114 -4.63 13.01 -2.72
C PRO A 114 -4.63 11.53 -2.32
N ILE A 115 -3.45 10.97 -2.05
CA ILE A 115 -3.24 9.53 -1.88
C ILE A 115 -4.14 8.91 -0.78
N ASN A 116 -4.29 9.59 0.37
CA ASN A 116 -5.10 9.09 1.48
C ASN A 116 -6.60 9.10 1.16
N VAL A 117 -7.06 10.10 0.41
CA VAL A 117 -8.45 10.19 -0.04
C VAL A 117 -8.77 9.07 -1.02
N CYS A 118 -7.84 8.77 -1.92
CA CYS A 118 -7.98 7.63 -2.83
C CYS A 118 -8.07 6.33 -2.04
N ARG A 119 -7.17 6.10 -1.08
CA ARG A 119 -7.18 4.90 -0.22
C ARG A 119 -8.50 4.74 0.55
N ASN A 120 -9.05 5.83 1.11
CA ASN A 120 -10.35 5.80 1.79
C ASN A 120 -11.49 5.45 0.82
N ALA A 121 -11.50 6.05 -0.36
CA ALA A 121 -12.51 5.78 -1.38
C ALA A 121 -12.56 4.32 -1.79
N VAL A 122 -11.40 3.69 -1.91
CA VAL A 122 -11.37 2.27 -2.23
C VAL A 122 -11.79 1.41 -1.05
N ARG A 123 -11.36 1.76 0.17
CA ARG A 123 -11.77 1.04 1.38
C ARG A 123 -13.29 0.97 1.48
N GLU A 124 -13.98 2.07 1.20
CA GLU A 124 -15.46 2.11 1.23
C GLU A 124 -16.12 1.35 0.07
N ALA A 125 -15.45 1.25 -1.07
CA ALA A 125 -15.97 0.56 -2.26
C ALA A 125 -15.64 -0.95 -2.29
N ALA A 126 -14.77 -1.44 -1.41
CA ALA A 126 -14.40 -2.84 -1.31
C ALA A 126 -15.59 -3.69 -0.87
N LYS A 127 -15.80 -4.84 -1.52
CA LYS A 127 -16.94 -5.74 -1.28
C LYS A 127 -16.58 -6.99 -0.49
N THR A 128 -15.29 -7.22 -0.23
CA THR A 128 -14.77 -8.41 0.45
C THR A 128 -14.43 -8.09 1.90
N ASP A 129 -14.38 -9.12 2.74
CA ASP A 129 -14.04 -9.00 4.16
C ASP A 129 -12.60 -8.52 4.39
N PHE A 130 -11.71 -8.84 3.44
CA PHE A 130 -10.30 -8.44 3.50
C PHE A 130 -9.94 -7.48 2.36
N VAL A 131 -9.16 -6.45 2.69
CA VAL A 131 -8.70 -5.43 1.75
C VAL A 131 -7.20 -5.25 1.89
N LEU A 132 -6.46 -5.50 0.81
CA LEU A 132 -5.03 -5.23 0.74
C LEU A 132 -4.78 -3.92 -0.01
N VAL A 133 -4.46 -2.87 0.74
CA VAL A 133 -4.06 -1.57 0.18
C VAL A 133 -2.55 -1.57 -0.05
N SER A 134 -2.13 -1.50 -1.31
CA SER A 134 -0.73 -1.55 -1.72
C SER A 134 -0.41 -0.52 -2.79
N ASP A 135 0.77 0.07 -2.71
CA ASP A 135 1.26 1.00 -3.73
C ASP A 135 1.56 0.25 -5.03
N ILE A 136 1.34 0.89 -6.17
CA ILE A 136 1.47 0.26 -7.50
C ILE A 136 2.90 -0.21 -7.80
N GLU A 137 3.89 0.37 -7.12
CA GLU A 137 5.31 -0.01 -7.22
C GLU A 137 5.64 -1.29 -6.43
N LEU A 138 4.71 -1.77 -5.59
CA LEU A 138 4.91 -2.94 -4.74
C LEU A 138 4.32 -4.18 -5.40
N MET A 139 5.21 -5.03 -5.92
CA MET A 139 4.85 -6.27 -6.58
C MET A 139 4.60 -7.38 -5.55
N PRO A 140 3.47 -8.11 -5.64
CA PRO A 140 3.16 -9.23 -4.75
C PRO A 140 4.00 -10.47 -5.09
N SER A 141 4.37 -11.24 -4.05
CA SER A 141 4.83 -12.61 -4.21
C SER A 141 3.72 -13.49 -4.81
N LYS A 142 4.09 -14.61 -5.41
CA LYS A 142 3.11 -15.57 -5.96
C LYS A 142 2.25 -16.13 -4.82
N GLY A 143 0.93 -16.25 -5.03
CA GLY A 143 0.04 -16.86 -4.03
C GLY A 143 -0.22 -16.00 -2.80
N LEU A 144 0.03 -14.67 -2.85
CA LEU A 144 -0.05 -13.80 -1.67
C LEU A 144 -1.42 -13.84 -1.00
N ALA A 145 -2.49 -13.68 -1.78
CA ALA A 145 -3.84 -13.61 -1.25
C ALA A 145 -4.34 -14.98 -0.76
N SER A 146 -4.04 -16.06 -1.48
CA SER A 146 -4.36 -17.43 -1.05
C SER A 146 -3.65 -17.80 0.27
N GLN A 147 -2.33 -17.56 0.37
CA GLN A 147 -1.58 -17.75 1.62
C GLN A 147 -2.10 -16.88 2.77
N PHE A 148 -2.54 -15.66 2.46
CA PHE A 148 -3.18 -14.80 3.45
C PHE A 148 -4.50 -15.39 3.94
N ILE A 149 -5.35 -15.90 3.05
CA ILE A 149 -6.59 -16.58 3.44
C ILE A 149 -6.27 -17.79 4.31
N ASP A 150 -5.41 -18.72 3.87
CA ASP A 150 -5.01 -19.92 4.62
C ASP A 150 -4.53 -19.57 6.05
N MET A 151 -3.74 -18.50 6.16
CA MET A 151 -3.31 -17.98 7.44
C MET A 151 -4.50 -17.47 8.26
N THR A 152 -5.38 -16.65 7.70
CA THR A 152 -6.57 -16.16 8.43
C THR A 152 -7.46 -17.30 8.93
N GLU A 153 -7.56 -18.39 8.17
CA GLU A 153 -8.30 -19.59 8.57
C GLU A 153 -7.66 -20.28 9.78
N SER A 154 -6.33 -20.37 9.80
CA SER A 154 -5.56 -20.89 10.94
C SER A 154 -5.70 -20.04 12.21
N TYR A 155 -6.16 -18.79 12.09
CA TYR A 155 -6.48 -17.90 13.20
C TYR A 155 -7.99 -17.74 13.46
N LYS A 156 -8.87 -18.47 12.75
CA LYS A 156 -10.29 -18.48 13.08
C LYS A 156 -10.46 -18.86 14.54
N CYS A 157 -11.27 -18.08 15.22
CA CYS A 157 -11.47 -18.20 16.65
C CYS A 157 -12.97 -18.02 16.88
N GLU A 158 -13.60 -19.08 17.38
CA GLU A 158 -15.04 -19.16 17.58
C GLU A 158 -15.44 -18.81 19.03
N ALA A 159 -14.47 -18.58 19.90
CA ALA A 159 -14.71 -18.21 21.28
C ALA A 159 -15.24 -16.75 21.41
N PRO A 160 -16.10 -16.45 22.39
CA PRO A 160 -16.64 -15.10 22.57
C PRO A 160 -15.58 -14.04 22.95
N ASN A 161 -14.37 -14.43 23.34
CA ASN A 161 -13.29 -13.56 23.80
C ASN A 161 -12.06 -13.56 22.87
N CYS A 162 -12.26 -13.78 21.57
CA CYS A 162 -11.16 -13.75 20.62
C CYS A 162 -10.47 -12.37 20.59
N LYS A 163 -9.15 -12.38 20.75
CA LYS A 163 -8.34 -11.16 20.59
C LYS A 163 -8.46 -10.67 19.16
N LYS A 164 -8.69 -9.36 19.00
CA LYS A 164 -8.64 -8.70 17.69
C LYS A 164 -7.24 -8.88 17.09
N ARG A 165 -7.14 -8.98 15.77
CA ARG A 165 -5.86 -9.27 15.09
C ARG A 165 -5.60 -8.33 13.94
N ILE A 166 -4.33 -8.09 13.67
CA ILE A 166 -3.85 -7.39 12.49
C ILE A 166 -2.83 -8.28 11.82
N PHE A 167 -3.00 -8.45 10.52
CA PHE A 167 -2.08 -9.19 9.68
C PHE A 167 -1.18 -8.22 8.93
N VAL A 168 0.13 -8.41 9.05
CA VAL A 168 1.15 -7.54 8.46
C VAL A 168 1.78 -8.27 7.29
N VAL A 169 1.77 -7.64 6.11
CA VAL A 169 2.45 -8.13 4.91
C VAL A 169 3.84 -7.49 4.87
N PRO A 170 4.94 -8.25 4.98
CA PRO A 170 6.28 -7.68 4.93
C PRO A 170 6.63 -7.16 3.53
N VAL A 171 7.42 -6.08 3.49
CA VAL A 171 7.80 -5.37 2.25
C VAL A 171 9.33 -5.33 2.13
N PHE A 172 9.83 -5.59 0.93
CA PHE A 172 11.25 -5.66 0.62
C PHE A 172 11.61 -4.82 -0.61
N GLU A 173 12.89 -4.53 -0.78
CA GLU A 173 13.47 -3.93 -1.98
C GLU A 173 14.51 -4.88 -2.56
N VAL A 174 14.54 -5.00 -3.88
CA VAL A 174 15.44 -5.90 -4.60
C VAL A 174 16.28 -5.11 -5.59
N ASP A 175 17.57 -5.44 -5.70
CA ASP A 175 18.48 -4.83 -6.66
C ASP A 175 17.90 -4.85 -8.08
N SER A 176 18.06 -3.75 -8.81
CA SER A 176 17.62 -3.60 -10.19
C SER A 176 18.17 -4.62 -11.19
N LYS A 177 19.29 -5.28 -10.85
CA LYS A 177 19.93 -6.30 -11.69
C LYS A 177 19.38 -7.71 -11.46
N GLU A 178 18.60 -7.89 -10.40
CA GLU A 178 18.04 -9.18 -10.03
C GLU A 178 16.57 -9.29 -10.46
N ASP A 179 16.14 -10.52 -10.68
CA ASP A 179 14.75 -10.82 -10.98
C ASP A 179 13.87 -10.70 -9.73
N LEU A 180 12.61 -10.35 -9.94
CA LEU A 180 11.60 -10.30 -8.89
C LEU A 180 11.43 -11.69 -8.22
N PRO A 181 11.75 -11.85 -6.92
CA PRO A 181 11.59 -13.13 -6.24
C PRO A 181 10.12 -13.51 -6.13
N ARG A 182 9.78 -14.75 -6.48
CA ARG A 182 8.39 -15.25 -6.50
C ARG A 182 7.97 -15.93 -5.22
N ASN A 183 8.93 -16.39 -4.42
CA ASN A 183 8.70 -17.07 -3.15
C ASN A 183 9.74 -16.66 -2.10
N LYS A 184 9.43 -16.96 -0.84
CA LYS A 184 10.23 -16.54 0.32
C LYS A 184 11.66 -17.07 0.26
N ARG A 185 11.86 -18.32 -0.15
CA ARG A 185 13.18 -18.94 -0.28
C ARG A 185 14.09 -18.16 -1.24
N GLN A 186 13.58 -17.75 -2.40
CA GLN A 186 14.33 -16.92 -3.35
C GLN A 186 14.70 -15.57 -2.73
N LEU A 187 13.74 -14.90 -2.09
CA LEU A 187 13.98 -13.63 -1.44
C LEU A 187 15.03 -13.73 -0.33
N VAL A 188 14.94 -14.73 0.56
CA VAL A 188 15.90 -14.94 1.64
C VAL A 188 17.31 -15.20 1.10
N ASN A 189 17.45 -15.92 -0.01
CA ASN A 189 18.74 -16.08 -0.69
C ASN A 189 19.30 -14.74 -1.20
N LEU A 190 18.47 -13.91 -1.85
CA LEU A 190 18.89 -12.57 -2.27
C LEU A 190 19.29 -11.69 -1.08
N MET A 191 18.61 -11.83 0.07
CA MET A 191 18.97 -11.10 1.28
C MET A 191 20.33 -11.55 1.84
N ARG A 192 20.62 -12.86 1.81
CA ARG A 192 21.94 -13.41 2.22
C ARG A 192 23.06 -12.89 1.32
N ASP A 193 22.78 -12.72 0.04
CA ASP A 193 23.72 -12.18 -0.95
C ASP A 193 23.80 -10.64 -0.93
N HIS A 194 23.12 -9.97 0.02
CA HIS A 194 23.02 -8.51 0.12
C HIS A 194 22.40 -7.82 -1.12
N LYS A 195 21.62 -8.56 -1.91
CA LYS A 195 20.91 -8.09 -3.11
C LYS A 195 19.44 -7.72 -2.83
N ALA A 196 18.95 -8.00 -1.63
CA ALA A 196 17.63 -7.60 -1.18
C ALA A 196 17.69 -7.10 0.27
N VAL A 197 16.85 -6.12 0.59
CA VAL A 197 16.75 -5.50 1.91
C VAL A 197 15.29 -5.35 2.32
N TYR A 198 15.00 -5.17 3.60
CA TYR A 198 13.65 -4.74 3.98
C TYR A 198 13.41 -3.30 3.50
N PHE A 199 12.16 -2.96 3.26
CA PHE A 199 11.78 -1.70 2.64
C PHE A 199 12.42 -0.48 3.31
N HIS A 200 13.04 0.40 2.53
CA HIS A 200 13.72 1.63 2.97
C HIS A 200 14.87 1.41 3.96
N GLN A 201 15.45 0.21 4.08
CA GLN A 201 16.58 -0.05 4.99
C GLN A 201 17.74 0.94 4.77
N LEU A 202 18.08 1.26 3.51
CA LEU A 202 19.17 2.17 3.16
C LEU A 202 18.79 3.66 3.22
N THR A 203 17.51 3.96 3.44
CA THR A 203 17.03 5.33 3.64
C THR A 203 16.89 5.64 5.13
N CYS A 204 16.29 4.72 5.89
CA CYS A 204 16.15 4.80 7.33
C CYS A 204 16.09 3.39 7.91
N VAL A 205 17.19 2.97 8.54
CA VAL A 205 17.34 1.62 9.12
C VAL A 205 16.21 1.29 10.09
N HIS A 206 15.72 2.27 10.85
CA HIS A 206 14.72 2.03 11.89
C HIS A 206 13.27 2.17 11.39
N CYS A 207 12.99 3.01 10.39
CA CYS A 207 11.63 3.46 10.09
C CYS A 207 10.68 2.36 9.61
N GLN A 208 11.18 1.38 8.87
CA GLN A 208 10.37 0.33 8.22
C GLN A 208 10.80 -1.08 8.62
N LYS A 209 11.70 -1.20 9.62
CA LYS A 209 12.07 -2.50 10.16
C LYS A 209 10.89 -3.04 10.97
N PHE A 210 10.28 -4.11 10.49
CA PHE A 210 9.18 -4.76 11.20
C PHE A 210 9.70 -5.70 12.30
N PRO A 211 8.97 -5.82 13.43
CA PRO A 211 9.30 -6.81 14.44
C PRO A 211 9.25 -8.23 13.85
N GLY A 212 10.08 -9.13 14.37
CA GLY A 212 10.09 -10.53 13.90
C GLY A 212 10.77 -10.75 12.55
N LEU A 213 11.46 -9.74 11.97
CA LEU A 213 12.19 -9.89 10.71
C LEU A 213 13.17 -11.08 10.71
N ASP A 214 13.95 -11.25 11.78
CA ASP A 214 14.95 -12.32 11.83
C ASP A 214 14.27 -13.69 11.97
N GLN A 215 13.25 -13.80 12.82
CA GLN A 215 12.38 -14.98 12.93
C GLN A 215 11.73 -15.33 11.59
N TRP A 216 11.28 -14.33 10.84
CA TRP A 216 10.68 -14.51 9.51
C TRP A 216 11.68 -15.00 8.47
N LYS A 217 12.96 -14.61 8.55
CA LYS A 217 13.97 -15.14 7.63
C LYS A 217 14.28 -16.62 7.89
N GLU A 218 14.18 -17.03 9.16
CA GLU A 218 14.55 -18.36 9.65
C GLU A 218 13.41 -19.36 9.59
N SER A 219 12.15 -18.90 9.62
CA SER A 219 10.96 -19.75 9.55
C SER A 219 10.73 -20.36 8.17
N GLU A 220 9.97 -21.45 8.13
CA GLU A 220 9.51 -22.07 6.89
C GLU A 220 8.25 -21.36 6.36
N PRO A 221 8.04 -21.30 5.03
CA PRO A 221 6.84 -20.72 4.43
C PRO A 221 5.56 -21.31 5.02
N GLY A 222 4.71 -20.45 5.59
CA GLY A 222 3.43 -20.84 6.21
C GLY A 222 3.48 -20.93 7.74
N ASP A 223 4.65 -20.69 8.35
CA ASP A 223 4.77 -20.62 9.80
C ASP A 223 3.97 -19.46 10.41
N ILE A 224 3.46 -19.69 11.61
CA ILE A 224 2.71 -18.70 12.38
C ILE A 224 3.67 -17.85 13.21
N ILE A 225 3.93 -16.62 12.76
CA ILE A 225 4.79 -15.68 13.47
C ILE A 225 3.93 -14.65 14.22
N LYS A 226 3.76 -14.89 15.52
CA LYS A 226 3.17 -13.90 16.43
C LYS A 226 4.23 -12.90 16.85
N VAL A 227 4.01 -11.64 16.54
CA VAL A 227 4.98 -10.58 16.82
C VAL A 227 4.55 -9.76 18.02
N SER A 228 5.47 -9.62 18.98
CA SER A 228 5.30 -8.68 20.07
C SER A 228 5.54 -7.27 19.56
N VAL A 229 4.55 -6.38 19.68
CA VAL A 229 4.70 -4.94 19.42
C VAL A 229 5.42 -4.24 20.58
N ARG A 230 6.51 -4.85 21.06
CA ARG A 230 7.49 -4.17 21.93
C ARG A 230 8.53 -3.42 21.11
N CYS A 231 8.39 -3.43 19.79
CA CYS A 231 9.34 -2.80 18.91
C CYS A 231 9.21 -1.27 19.07
N PRO A 232 10.31 -0.56 19.31
CA PRO A 232 10.33 0.90 19.37
C PRO A 232 9.93 1.61 18.05
N LEU A 233 9.48 0.86 17.04
CA LEU A 233 9.32 1.26 15.64
C LEU A 233 7.85 1.26 15.18
N ALA A 234 6.91 1.18 16.12
CA ALA A 234 5.49 1.23 15.79
C ALA A 234 5.14 2.61 15.25
N HIS A 235 4.89 2.71 13.94
CA HIS A 235 4.09 3.80 13.37
C HIS A 235 2.86 4.02 14.26
N GLY A 236 2.45 5.28 14.53
CA GLY A 236 1.39 5.60 15.50
C GLY A 236 0.13 4.73 15.43
N LEU A 237 -0.24 4.26 14.22
CA LEU A 237 -1.30 3.26 14.03
C LEU A 237 -1.03 1.91 14.71
N MET A 238 0.15 1.32 14.51
CA MET A 238 0.55 0.05 15.14
C MET A 238 0.61 0.17 16.66
N TYR A 239 1.01 1.35 17.16
CA TYR A 239 1.03 1.64 18.58
C TYR A 239 -0.39 1.73 19.16
N GLU A 240 -1.29 2.49 18.54
CA GLU A 240 -2.70 2.57 18.98
C GLU A 240 -3.37 1.19 18.97
N MET A 241 -3.12 0.38 17.94
CA MET A 241 -3.68 -0.96 17.85
C MET A 241 -3.15 -1.89 18.94
N CYS A 242 -1.85 -1.81 19.28
CA CYS A 242 -1.30 -2.53 20.42
C CYS A 242 -2.00 -2.12 21.72
N LEU A 243 -2.17 -0.81 21.95
CA LEU A 243 -2.87 -0.28 23.12
C LEU A 243 -4.34 -0.72 23.19
N ASN A 244 -4.97 -0.95 22.03
CA ASN A 244 -6.33 -1.47 21.93
C ASN A 244 -6.43 -3.01 22.03
N GLY A 245 -5.33 -3.69 22.38
CA GLY A 245 -5.32 -5.14 22.63
C GLY A 245 -5.30 -6.02 21.38
N TYR A 246 -4.93 -5.45 20.21
CA TYR A 246 -4.76 -6.25 19.00
C TYR A 246 -3.52 -7.13 19.10
N THR A 247 -3.63 -8.34 18.55
CA THR A 247 -2.49 -9.22 18.30
C THR A 247 -1.98 -8.98 16.89
N VAL A 248 -0.71 -8.65 16.75
CA VAL A 248 -0.07 -8.50 15.44
C VAL A 248 0.48 -9.85 15.00
N VAL A 249 0.13 -10.23 13.79
CA VAL A 249 0.54 -11.47 13.14
C VAL A 249 1.29 -11.09 11.87
N LEU A 250 2.50 -11.59 11.72
CA LEU A 250 3.28 -11.37 10.51
C LEU A 250 2.93 -12.48 9.50
N LEU A 251 2.58 -12.10 8.28
CA LEU A 251 2.34 -13.04 7.19
C LEU A 251 3.66 -13.70 6.78
N ASP A 252 3.72 -15.01 6.95
CA ASP A 252 4.84 -15.83 6.49
C ASP A 252 4.57 -16.39 5.08
N GLY A 253 5.62 -16.64 4.30
CA GLY A 253 5.53 -17.17 2.93
C GLY A 253 5.16 -16.15 1.86
N ALA A 254 4.42 -15.09 2.22
CA ALA A 254 3.99 -14.04 1.30
C ALA A 254 4.49 -12.64 1.68
N PHE A 255 4.81 -11.83 0.67
CA PHE A 255 5.46 -10.53 0.84
C PHE A 255 5.25 -9.63 -0.38
N LEU A 256 5.54 -8.33 -0.22
CA LEU A 256 5.59 -7.35 -1.31
C LEU A 256 7.04 -6.98 -1.61
N VAL A 257 7.32 -6.63 -2.86
CA VAL A 257 8.65 -6.19 -3.32
C VAL A 257 8.53 -4.91 -4.12
N HIS A 258 9.24 -3.89 -3.70
CA HIS A 258 9.55 -2.75 -4.53
C HIS A 258 10.64 -3.14 -5.54
N TRP A 259 10.30 -3.10 -6.83
CA TRP A 259 11.20 -3.46 -7.93
C TRP A 259 10.92 -2.59 -9.17
N PRO A 260 11.94 -2.19 -9.93
CA PRO A 260 13.37 -2.48 -9.74
C PRO A 260 14.09 -1.49 -8.81
N GLY A 261 15.03 -1.99 -8.01
CA GLY A 261 16.00 -1.19 -7.27
C GLY A 261 15.71 -0.98 -5.78
N ILE A 262 16.80 -0.72 -5.05
CA ILE A 262 16.80 -0.39 -3.62
C ILE A 262 16.90 1.13 -3.46
N LYS A 263 15.96 1.75 -2.74
CA LYS A 263 15.99 3.19 -2.49
C LYS A 263 17.06 3.53 -1.46
N THR A 264 18.03 4.34 -1.89
CA THR A 264 19.07 4.90 -1.04
C THR A 264 18.65 6.27 -0.50
N ALA A 265 19.15 6.64 0.68
CA ALA A 265 18.94 7.98 1.24
C ALA A 265 19.34 9.08 0.22
N LYS A 266 18.47 10.07 0.04
CA LYS A 266 18.82 11.29 -0.70
C LYS A 266 19.83 12.09 0.13
N ARG A 267 20.86 12.68 -0.51
CA ARG A 267 21.94 13.44 0.17
C ARG A 267 21.43 14.66 0.95
N LYS A 268 20.30 15.24 0.55
CA LYS A 268 19.58 16.30 1.26
C LYS A 268 18.08 16.15 0.99
N ASP A 269 17.27 16.46 2.00
CA ASP A 269 15.86 16.72 1.75
C ASP A 269 15.73 17.90 0.79
N GLU A 270 14.85 17.74 -0.20
CA GLU A 270 14.60 18.80 -1.16
C GLU A 270 13.98 19.99 -0.41
N PRO A 271 14.51 21.22 -0.54
CA PRO A 271 14.12 22.37 0.29
C PRO A 271 12.60 22.63 0.33
N TRP A 272 11.90 22.35 -0.78
CA TRP A 272 10.46 22.49 -0.87
C TRP A 272 9.69 21.55 0.05
N ARG A 273 10.26 20.38 0.43
CA ARG A 273 9.61 19.39 1.30
C ARG A 273 9.66 19.79 2.77
N VAL A 274 10.65 20.57 3.18
CA VAL A 274 10.95 20.89 4.58
C VAL A 274 9.73 21.47 5.33
N PRO A 275 8.98 22.45 4.78
CA PRO A 275 7.79 22.98 5.45
C PRO A 275 6.70 21.92 5.65
N TYR A 276 6.52 21.02 4.68
CA TYR A 276 5.53 19.95 4.75
C TYR A 276 5.94 18.85 5.73
N VAL A 277 7.23 18.50 5.78
CA VAL A 277 7.78 17.55 6.77
C VAL A 277 7.54 18.09 8.17
N LYS A 278 7.84 19.37 8.42
CA LYS A 278 7.59 20.01 9.72
C LYS A 278 6.10 19.99 10.08
N LYS A 279 5.23 20.43 9.16
CA LYS A 279 3.77 20.42 9.38
C LYS A 279 3.25 19.01 9.68
N ASN A 280 3.72 18.00 8.95
CA ASN A 280 3.33 16.61 9.18
C ASN A 280 3.80 16.10 10.55
N GLN A 281 5.01 16.50 10.98
CA GLN A 281 5.53 16.16 12.29
C GLN A 281 4.70 16.78 13.41
N ASP A 282 4.29 18.04 13.26
CA ASP A 282 3.45 18.72 14.25
C ASP A 282 2.08 18.02 14.40
N VAL A 283 1.44 17.66 13.27
CA VAL A 283 0.18 16.90 13.26
C VAL A 283 0.37 15.50 13.88
N TYR A 284 1.49 14.84 13.60
CA TYR A 284 1.82 13.53 14.19
C TYR A 284 1.95 13.62 15.71
N ASN A 285 2.67 14.62 16.21
CA ASN A 285 2.84 14.85 17.64
C ASN A 285 1.50 15.13 18.33
N GLU A 286 0.63 15.94 17.72
CA GLU A 286 -0.73 16.18 18.24
C GLU A 286 -1.57 14.89 18.31
N MET A 287 -1.44 14.02 17.30
CA MET A 287 -2.11 12.73 17.25
C MET A 287 -1.60 11.78 18.35
N LEU A 288 -0.29 11.72 18.58
CA LEU A 288 0.29 10.94 19.68
C LEU A 288 -0.20 11.41 21.04
N GLU A 289 -0.26 12.72 21.27
CA GLU A 289 -0.80 13.29 22.50
C GLU A 289 -2.27 12.91 22.72
N LYS A 290 -3.07 12.83 21.64
CA LYS A 290 -4.45 12.32 21.72
C LYS A 290 -4.49 10.83 22.10
N ILE A 291 -3.60 10.01 21.55
CA ILE A 291 -3.49 8.58 21.90
C ILE A 291 -3.11 8.44 23.39
N HIS A 292 -2.13 9.20 23.87
CA HIS A 292 -1.69 9.17 25.27
C HIS A 292 -2.76 9.57 26.26
N ARG A 293 -3.63 10.51 25.89
CA ARG A 293 -4.79 10.87 26.72
C ARG A 293 -5.89 9.81 26.70
N LYS A 294 -6.03 9.08 25.59
CA LYS A 294 -7.11 8.09 25.38
C LYS A 294 -6.80 6.72 25.98
N TYR A 295 -5.53 6.31 26.00
CA TYR A 295 -5.13 4.97 26.40
C TYR A 295 -4.17 4.98 27.59
N SER A 296 -4.35 4.04 28.52
CA SER A 296 -3.40 3.80 29.60
C SER A 296 -2.08 3.26 29.06
N LYS A 297 -0.96 3.64 29.69
CA LYS A 297 0.36 3.11 29.35
C LYS A 297 0.38 1.58 29.47
N ASN A 298 0.85 0.91 28.44
CA ASN A 298 1.03 -0.54 28.43
C ASN A 298 2.51 -0.87 28.19
N PRO A 299 3.23 -1.46 29.16
CA PRO A 299 4.65 -1.76 29.01
C PRO A 299 4.95 -2.81 27.93
N LYS A 300 3.92 -3.50 27.41
CA LYS A 300 4.05 -4.41 26.26
C LYS A 300 3.98 -3.70 24.92
N CYS A 301 3.59 -2.42 24.89
CA CYS A 301 3.56 -1.56 23.70
C CYS A 301 4.66 -0.51 23.84
N GLY A 302 5.69 -0.56 22.99
CA GLY A 302 6.81 0.39 23.03
C GLY A 302 6.60 1.56 22.06
N GLU A 303 6.98 2.77 22.49
CA GLU A 303 7.02 3.99 21.66
C GLU A 303 8.48 4.47 21.56
N GLN A 304 8.92 5.00 20.41
CA GLN A 304 10.09 5.90 20.34
C GLN A 304 9.65 7.35 20.27
N LYS A 305 10.35 8.20 21.03
CA LYS A 305 10.50 9.60 20.66
C LYS A 305 11.42 9.65 19.42
N PRO A 306 11.06 10.39 18.36
CA PRO A 306 11.98 10.62 17.25
C PRO A 306 13.25 11.28 17.79
N SER A 307 14.41 10.75 17.40
CA SER A 307 15.73 11.40 17.57
C SER A 307 15.90 12.53 16.58
#